data_AF-A0A917A1P8-F1
#
_entry.id   AF-A0A917A1P8-F1
#
_cell.length_a   1.000
_cell.length_b   1.000
_cell.length_c   1.000
_cell.angle_alpha   90.00
_cell.angle_beta   90.00
_cell.angle_gamma   90.00
#
_symmetry.space_group_name_H-M   'P 1'
#
loop_
_entity.id
_entity.type
_entity.pdbx_description
1 polymer ?
#
loop_
_entity_poly.entity_id
_entity_poly.type
_entity_poly.pdbx_seq_one_letter_code
_entity_poly.pdbx_strand_id
1 'polypeptide(L)'
;MSSMKTLTVIAVVAGSMLAAVAPANAVVETFATYTAVGGANVRFVNSGTNPARTSDARYYTISAPSHTTAGSVLVNFSFLQASLAPFITNISALYTLDATIAPFSPVSSTGAFTQAGLSANFSFVTTQDITISGPGYITTFYAAGSNLLSGSFSGGSILGNINGTSGASFASGTNGSTISYTSDFLTFAPDALLDRAQALTAVTSRFARTTNGALRTFKAVASGQFSSDPAPEVNATVPEPGIWAMLVTGFGLVGFSMRRRSRVPAA
;
A
#
# COMPACT_ATOMS: atom_id res chain seq x y z
N MET A 1 -72.91 -37.38 -17.18
CA MET A 1 -72.79 -35.99 -16.69
C MET A 1 -71.75 -35.95 -15.58
N SER A 2 -71.00 -34.85 -15.55
CA SER A 2 -70.04 -34.43 -14.54
C SER A 2 -68.59 -34.94 -14.66
N SER A 3 -67.74 -33.96 -14.92
CA SER A 3 -66.30 -33.97 -15.13
C SER A 3 -65.56 -33.96 -13.80
N MET A 4 -64.65 -34.92 -13.58
CA MET A 4 -63.61 -34.82 -12.55
C MET A 4 -62.39 -34.10 -13.15
N LYS A 5 -62.27 -32.80 -12.87
CA LYS A 5 -61.04 -32.01 -13.00
C LYS A 5 -60.46 -31.81 -11.60
N THR A 6 -59.12 -31.70 -11.55
CA THR A 6 -58.22 -31.24 -10.46
C THR A 6 -57.32 -32.34 -9.88
N LEU A 7 -56.04 -32.15 -9.61
CA LEU A 7 -55.16 -30.96 -9.70
C LEU A 7 -53.72 -31.51 -9.73
N THR A 8 -52.97 -31.26 -10.80
CA THR A 8 -51.54 -31.62 -10.90
C THR A 8 -50.74 -30.65 -10.04
N VAL A 9 -50.13 -31.14 -8.96
CA VAL A 9 -49.22 -30.36 -8.11
C VAL A 9 -47.89 -30.20 -8.86
N ILE A 10 -47.62 -29.01 -9.41
CA ILE A 10 -46.30 -28.65 -9.92
C ILE A 10 -45.47 -28.18 -8.71
N ALA A 11 -44.63 -29.08 -8.20
CA ALA A 11 -43.58 -28.72 -7.25
C ALA A 11 -42.44 -28.04 -8.03
N VAL A 12 -42.40 -26.70 -8.00
CA VAL A 12 -41.24 -25.93 -8.48
C VAL A 12 -40.16 -26.06 -7.41
N VAL A 13 -39.18 -26.93 -7.67
CA VAL A 13 -37.93 -26.99 -6.90
C VAL A 13 -37.16 -25.70 -7.22
N ALA A 14 -37.20 -24.74 -6.30
CA ALA A 14 -36.35 -23.57 -6.34
C ALA A 14 -34.90 -24.02 -6.14
N GLY A 15 -34.14 -24.07 -7.22
CA GLY A 15 -32.70 -24.30 -7.19
C GLY A 15 -32.03 -23.15 -6.45
N SER A 16 -31.68 -23.37 -5.19
CA SER A 16 -30.75 -22.52 -4.45
C SER A 16 -29.37 -22.71 -5.08
N MET A 17 -29.03 -21.85 -6.03
CA MET A 17 -27.63 -21.67 -6.43
C MET A 17 -26.91 -21.00 -5.25
N LEU A 18 -26.36 -21.84 -4.38
CA LEU A 18 -25.27 -21.45 -3.51
C LEU A 18 -24.12 -21.07 -4.44
N ALA A 19 -24.01 -19.78 -4.78
CA ALA A 19 -22.78 -19.24 -5.28
C ALA A 19 -21.75 -19.49 -4.18
N ALA A 20 -20.92 -20.52 -4.37
CA ALA A 20 -19.79 -20.76 -3.52
C ALA A 20 -18.94 -19.49 -3.56
N VAL A 21 -18.96 -18.72 -2.47
CA VAL A 21 -17.99 -17.66 -2.24
C VAL A 21 -16.67 -18.39 -2.15
N ALA A 22 -15.91 -18.42 -3.25
CA ALA A 22 -14.57 -18.95 -3.22
C ALA A 22 -13.82 -18.16 -2.14
N PRO A 23 -13.08 -18.83 -1.23
CA PRO A 23 -12.23 -18.11 -0.30
C PRO A 23 -11.29 -17.25 -1.16
N ALA A 24 -11.27 -15.94 -0.91
CA ALA A 24 -10.30 -15.05 -1.51
C ALA A 24 -8.92 -15.57 -1.09
N ASN A 25 -8.21 -16.19 -2.02
CA ASN A 25 -6.81 -16.52 -1.79
C ASN A 25 -6.11 -15.20 -1.52
N ALA A 26 -5.58 -15.06 -0.30
CA ALA A 26 -4.68 -14.01 0.12
C ALA A 26 -3.49 -13.99 -0.87
N VAL A 27 -3.52 -13.07 -1.82
CA VAL A 27 -2.45 -12.84 -2.79
C VAL A 27 -1.78 -11.55 -2.36
N VAL A 28 -0.49 -11.63 -2.05
CA VAL A 28 0.36 -10.45 -1.88
C VAL A 28 0.24 -9.60 -3.13
N GLU A 29 -0.41 -8.45 -3.02
CA GLU A 29 -0.67 -7.55 -4.14
C GLU A 29 0.20 -6.31 -4.01
N THR A 30 1.03 -6.06 -5.02
CA THR A 30 1.67 -4.75 -5.18
C THR A 30 0.60 -3.75 -5.59
N PHE A 31 0.13 -2.95 -4.64
CA PHE A 31 -0.99 -2.04 -4.85
C PHE A 31 -0.56 -0.65 -5.31
N ALA A 32 0.71 -0.26 -5.10
CA ALA A 32 1.20 1.06 -5.49
C ALA A 32 2.69 1.06 -5.87
N THR A 33 3.06 2.00 -6.73
CA THR A 33 4.45 2.25 -7.14
C THR A 33 4.75 3.73 -7.21
N TYR A 34 6.02 4.07 -7.09
CA TYR A 34 6.50 5.41 -7.39
C TYR A 34 7.81 5.38 -8.16
N THR A 35 7.99 6.36 -9.04
CA THR A 35 9.21 6.54 -9.82
C THR A 35 9.78 7.93 -9.59
N ALA A 36 11.10 8.00 -9.41
CA ALA A 36 11.80 9.27 -9.26
C ALA A 36 11.65 10.14 -10.52
N VAL A 37 11.50 11.44 -10.32
CA VAL A 37 11.55 12.43 -11.40
C VAL A 37 12.88 13.18 -11.28
N GLY A 38 13.76 13.00 -12.27
CA GLY A 38 15.05 13.71 -12.35
C GLY A 38 16.21 12.96 -11.68
N GLY A 39 17.05 13.72 -10.97
CA GLY A 39 18.32 13.24 -10.41
C GLY A 39 18.19 12.63 -9.01
N ALA A 40 19.32 12.55 -8.29
CA ALA A 40 19.36 11.99 -6.94
C ALA A 40 18.32 12.65 -6.02
N ASN A 41 17.45 11.84 -5.44
CA ASN A 41 16.29 12.24 -4.66
C ASN A 41 16.34 11.70 -3.21
N VAL A 42 17.33 10.86 -2.90
CA VAL A 42 17.61 10.38 -1.54
C VAL A 42 19.08 10.52 -1.20
N ARG A 43 19.35 10.68 0.09
CA ARG A 43 20.69 10.82 0.65
C ARG A 43 20.81 9.98 1.90
N PHE A 44 21.88 9.20 1.95
CA PHE A 44 22.37 8.57 3.16
C PHE A 44 23.53 9.39 3.68
N VAL A 45 23.48 9.81 4.94
CA VAL A 45 24.60 10.44 5.63
C VAL A 45 25.12 9.50 6.68
N ASN A 46 26.45 9.38 6.73
CA ASN A 46 27.15 8.78 7.85
C ASN A 46 28.47 9.53 8.06
N SER A 47 28.68 10.09 9.26
CA SER A 47 29.95 10.74 9.63
C SER A 47 31.06 9.72 9.90
N GLY A 48 30.72 8.46 10.24
CA GLY A 48 31.68 7.39 10.48
C GLY A 48 32.57 7.60 11.72
N THR A 49 32.28 8.61 12.53
CA THR A 49 33.08 9.05 13.68
C THR A 49 32.76 8.27 14.94
N ASN A 50 31.51 7.82 15.09
CA ASN A 50 31.03 7.09 16.24
C ASN A 50 30.86 5.60 15.89
N PRO A 51 31.62 4.69 16.52
CA PRO A 51 31.45 3.24 16.30
C PRO A 51 30.06 2.74 16.70
N ALA A 52 29.38 3.41 17.65
CA ALA A 52 28.03 3.08 18.09
C ALA A 52 26.92 3.58 17.15
N ARG A 53 27.24 4.54 16.26
CA ARG A 53 26.32 5.13 15.26
C ARG A 53 25.06 5.78 15.85
N THR A 54 25.10 6.14 17.13
CA THR A 54 23.96 6.71 17.88
C THR A 54 23.50 8.09 17.38
N SER A 55 24.35 8.81 16.64
CA SER A 55 24.10 10.16 16.13
C SER A 55 24.45 10.34 14.65
N ASP A 56 24.98 9.30 14.02
CA ASP A 56 25.87 9.51 12.88
C ASP A 56 25.21 9.17 11.55
N ALA A 57 24.17 8.34 11.54
CA ALA A 57 23.61 7.80 10.31
C ALA A 57 22.11 8.09 10.10
N ARG A 58 21.79 8.74 8.97
CA ARG A 58 20.43 9.09 8.55
C ARG A 58 20.23 8.81 7.08
N TYR A 59 19.00 8.49 6.69
CA TYR A 59 18.62 8.27 5.30
C TYR A 59 17.31 9.00 5.00
N TYR A 60 17.35 9.95 4.07
CA TYR A 60 16.24 10.88 3.87
C TYR A 60 16.14 11.34 2.42
N THR A 61 14.97 11.87 2.05
CA THR A 61 14.75 12.53 0.75
C THR A 61 15.41 13.89 0.70
N ILE A 62 15.87 14.28 -0.49
CA ILE A 62 16.44 15.61 -0.77
C ILE A 62 15.67 16.24 -1.93
N SER A 63 15.37 17.54 -1.84
CA SER A 63 14.58 18.23 -2.86
C SER A 63 15.32 18.48 -4.18
N ALA A 64 16.66 18.35 -4.19
CA ALA A 64 17.48 18.42 -5.40
C ALA A 64 18.81 17.68 -5.21
N PRO A 65 19.49 17.25 -6.31
CA PRO A 65 20.76 16.54 -6.23
C PRO A 65 21.89 17.30 -5.53
N SER A 66 21.86 18.64 -5.52
CA SER A 66 22.83 19.49 -4.83
C SER A 66 22.57 19.57 -3.31
N HIS A 67 21.33 19.36 -2.86
CA HIS A 67 20.95 19.56 -1.46
C HIS A 67 21.56 18.53 -0.51
N THR A 68 21.74 18.97 0.74
CA THR A 68 22.39 18.20 1.80
C THR A 68 21.51 17.97 3.02
N THR A 69 20.40 18.69 3.13
CA THR A 69 19.41 18.59 4.21
C THR A 69 18.18 17.81 3.74
N ALA A 70 17.41 17.28 4.69
CA ALA A 70 16.13 16.64 4.40
C ALA A 70 15.16 17.60 3.74
N GLY A 71 14.35 17.10 2.81
CA GLY A 71 13.32 17.85 2.11
C GLY A 71 12.42 16.95 1.27
N SER A 72 11.34 17.51 0.73
CA SER A 72 10.42 16.81 -0.16
C SER A 72 10.92 16.82 -1.60
N VAL A 73 10.67 15.73 -2.33
CA VAL A 73 11.02 15.60 -3.75
C VAL A 73 9.82 15.17 -4.57
N LEU A 74 9.74 15.66 -5.80
CA LEU A 74 8.65 15.32 -6.70
C LEU A 74 8.90 13.93 -7.32
N VAL A 75 7.88 13.08 -7.30
CA VAL A 75 7.89 11.73 -7.88
C VAL A 75 6.61 11.51 -8.66
N ASN A 76 6.62 10.54 -9.58
CA ASN A 76 5.41 10.05 -10.21
C ASN A 76 4.89 8.87 -9.40
N PHE A 77 3.66 8.97 -8.91
CA PHE A 77 2.99 7.94 -8.12
C PHE A 77 1.85 7.30 -8.90
N SER A 78 1.66 6.00 -8.74
CA SER A 78 0.59 5.23 -9.39
C SER A 78 0.02 4.19 -8.43
N PHE A 79 -1.31 4.10 -8.36
CA PHE A 79 -1.96 2.90 -7.85
C PHE A 79 -2.03 1.84 -8.96
N LEU A 80 -1.79 0.60 -8.60
CA LEU A 80 -1.84 -0.54 -9.51
C LEU A 80 -3.15 -1.33 -9.41
N GLN A 81 -3.94 -1.10 -8.36
CA GLN A 81 -5.27 -1.69 -8.24
C GLN A 81 -6.15 -1.24 -9.39
N ALA A 82 -6.83 -2.19 -10.04
CA ALA A 82 -7.70 -1.91 -11.18
C ALA A 82 -8.79 -0.88 -10.87
N SER A 83 -9.20 -0.76 -9.60
CA SER A 83 -10.20 0.19 -9.13
C SER A 83 -9.71 1.64 -9.05
N LEU A 84 -8.43 1.87 -8.73
CA LEU A 84 -7.84 3.21 -8.60
C LEU A 84 -6.96 3.62 -9.77
N ALA A 85 -6.37 2.66 -10.48
CA ALA A 85 -5.47 2.92 -11.60
C ALA A 85 -6.06 3.86 -12.68
N PRO A 86 -7.36 3.79 -13.05
CA PRO A 86 -7.94 4.72 -14.02
C PRO A 86 -7.92 6.19 -13.59
N PHE A 87 -7.88 6.45 -12.28
CA PHE A 87 -7.94 7.80 -11.72
C PHE A 87 -6.56 8.30 -11.28
N ILE A 88 -5.67 7.39 -10.86
CA ILE A 88 -4.41 7.71 -10.21
C ILE A 88 -3.29 6.87 -10.82
N THR A 89 -2.78 7.35 -11.96
CA THR A 89 -1.61 6.78 -12.64
C THR A 89 -0.67 7.90 -13.08
N ASN A 90 0.62 7.76 -12.74
CA ASN A 90 1.69 8.71 -13.04
C ASN A 90 1.37 10.14 -12.60
N ILE A 91 0.72 10.29 -11.44
CA ILE A 91 0.41 11.59 -10.88
C ILE A 91 1.63 12.16 -10.15
N SER A 92 1.77 13.48 -10.17
CA SER A 92 2.82 14.16 -9.42
C SER A 92 2.52 14.13 -7.92
N ALA A 93 3.46 13.64 -7.14
CA ALA A 93 3.37 13.57 -5.69
C ALA A 93 4.66 14.09 -5.02
N LEU A 94 4.50 14.76 -3.88
CA LEU A 94 5.60 15.10 -2.99
C LEU A 94 5.92 13.89 -2.11
N TYR A 95 7.10 13.32 -2.34
CA TYR A 95 7.67 12.25 -1.54
C TYR A 95 8.54 12.82 -0.42
N THR A 96 8.28 12.39 0.80
CA THR A 96 9.18 12.60 1.94
C THR A 96 9.57 11.25 2.54
N LEU A 97 10.83 11.14 2.96
CA LEU A 97 11.35 10.04 3.77
C LEU A 97 12.32 10.63 4.77
N ASP A 98 12.19 10.24 6.03
CA ASP A 98 13.20 10.53 7.05
C ASP A 98 13.41 9.31 7.93
N ALA A 99 14.59 8.71 7.78
CA ALA A 99 14.98 7.49 8.44
C ALA A 99 16.21 7.69 9.32
N THR A 100 16.21 6.97 10.42
CA THR A 100 17.33 6.81 11.35
C THR A 100 17.80 5.37 11.34
N ILE A 101 19.05 5.16 11.75
CA ILE A 101 19.61 3.82 11.91
C ILE A 101 19.74 3.54 13.40
N ALA A 102 19.24 2.39 13.85
CA ALA A 102 19.36 1.99 15.23
C ALA A 102 20.84 1.89 15.65
N PRO A 103 21.19 2.30 16.87
CA PRO A 103 22.54 2.13 17.42
C PRO A 103 23.02 0.70 17.30
N PHE A 104 24.32 0.52 17.04
CA PHE A 104 24.96 -0.80 16.93
C PHE A 104 24.38 -1.75 15.87
N SER A 105 23.54 -1.25 14.95
CA SER A 105 22.91 -2.10 13.94
C SER A 105 23.96 -2.89 13.15
N PRO A 106 23.76 -4.21 12.97
CA PRO A 106 24.75 -5.05 12.34
C PRO A 106 24.99 -4.61 10.89
N VAL A 107 26.24 -4.74 10.46
CA VAL A 107 26.61 -4.61 9.05
C VAL A 107 27.20 -5.93 8.60
N SER A 108 26.48 -6.63 7.73
CA SER A 108 27.02 -7.84 7.12
C SER A 108 27.89 -7.48 5.93
N SER A 109 29.00 -8.18 5.78
CA SER A 109 30.03 -7.89 4.81
C SER A 109 30.43 -9.06 3.91
N THR A 110 29.89 -10.24 4.14
CA THR A 110 30.24 -11.43 3.37
C THR A 110 29.42 -11.42 2.08
N GLY A 111 30.01 -10.94 0.99
CA GLY A 111 29.32 -10.72 -0.30
C GLY A 111 28.73 -9.31 -0.42
N ALA A 112 27.44 -9.20 -0.73
CA ALA A 112 26.71 -7.93 -0.73
C ALA A 112 26.74 -7.30 0.67
N PHE A 113 26.94 -5.99 0.78
CA PHE A 113 26.81 -5.30 2.06
C PHE A 113 25.34 -5.24 2.47
N THR A 114 25.07 -5.37 3.76
CA THR A 114 23.74 -5.11 4.34
C THR A 114 23.90 -4.17 5.52
N GLN A 115 23.29 -2.99 5.45
CA GLN A 115 23.14 -2.06 6.57
C GLN A 115 21.74 -2.21 7.15
N ALA A 116 21.62 -2.91 8.27
CA ALA A 116 20.33 -3.12 8.94
C ALA A 116 19.95 -1.98 9.88
N GLY A 117 18.76 -2.08 10.48
CA GLY A 117 18.27 -1.24 11.56
C GLY A 117 17.68 0.09 11.13
N LEU A 118 17.22 0.19 9.89
CA LEU A 118 16.58 1.39 9.36
C LEU A 118 15.16 1.51 9.93
N SER A 119 14.84 2.66 10.53
CA SER A 119 13.47 3.00 10.94
C SER A 119 13.13 4.38 10.40
N ALA A 120 11.96 4.53 9.77
CA ALA A 120 11.59 5.78 9.13
C ALA A 120 10.10 6.03 9.09
N ASN A 121 9.77 7.29 8.84
CA ASN A 121 8.47 7.72 8.35
C ASN A 121 8.61 8.16 6.89
N PHE A 122 7.54 7.94 6.12
CA PHE A 122 7.46 8.40 4.74
C PHE A 122 6.06 8.90 4.39
N SER A 123 5.96 9.76 3.39
CA SER A 123 4.68 10.27 2.89
C SER A 123 4.72 10.54 1.39
N PHE A 124 3.58 10.35 0.74
CA PHE A 124 3.29 10.74 -0.63
C PHE A 124 2.02 11.58 -0.62
N VAL A 125 2.17 12.84 -1.01
CA VAL A 125 1.08 13.81 -1.02
C VAL A 125 0.85 14.28 -2.44
N THR A 126 -0.39 14.19 -2.94
CA THR A 126 -0.69 14.63 -4.31
C THR A 126 -0.49 16.14 -4.46
N THR A 127 0.06 16.59 -5.59
CA THR A 127 0.16 18.02 -5.92
C THR A 127 -1.02 18.55 -6.72
N GLN A 128 -1.99 17.69 -7.04
CA GLN A 128 -3.13 18.00 -7.90
C GLN A 128 -4.43 17.46 -7.29
N ASP A 129 -5.54 18.10 -7.66
CA ASP A 129 -6.88 17.64 -7.32
C ASP A 129 -7.20 16.33 -8.06
N ILE A 130 -7.87 15.41 -7.38
CA ILE A 130 -8.25 14.09 -7.90
C ILE A 130 -9.74 13.88 -7.66
N THR A 131 -10.47 13.51 -8.71
CA THR A 131 -11.87 13.12 -8.59
C THR A 131 -12.02 11.66 -8.96
N ILE A 132 -12.55 10.86 -8.02
CA ILE A 132 -12.92 9.47 -8.29
C ILE A 132 -14.42 9.48 -8.58
N SER A 133 -14.79 9.03 -9.77
CA SER A 133 -16.19 8.96 -10.21
C SER A 133 -16.37 7.89 -11.28
N GLY A 134 -17.46 7.14 -11.21
CA GLY A 134 -17.79 6.15 -12.23
C GLY A 134 -18.74 5.08 -11.71
N PRO A 135 -19.16 4.13 -12.55
CA PRO A 135 -19.96 2.98 -12.12
C PRO A 135 -19.23 2.21 -11.02
N GLY A 136 -19.89 2.02 -9.87
CA GLY A 136 -19.30 1.35 -8.70
C GLY A 136 -18.53 2.25 -7.75
N TYR A 137 -18.47 3.58 -7.99
CA TYR A 137 -17.83 4.54 -7.10
C TYR A 137 -18.79 5.61 -6.60
N ILE A 138 -18.60 6.01 -5.35
CA ILE A 138 -19.17 7.23 -4.81
C ILE A 138 -18.30 8.39 -5.32
N THR A 139 -18.91 9.36 -6.02
CA THR A 139 -18.18 10.53 -6.51
C THR A 139 -17.53 11.25 -5.34
N THR A 140 -16.20 11.18 -5.28
CA THR A 140 -15.41 11.70 -4.17
C THR A 140 -14.32 12.63 -4.71
N PHE A 141 -14.26 13.83 -4.15
CA PHE A 141 -13.27 14.84 -4.50
C PHE A 141 -12.16 14.87 -3.45
N TYR A 142 -10.93 14.78 -3.92
CA TYR A 142 -9.72 14.87 -3.11
C TYR A 142 -8.93 16.10 -3.58
N ALA A 143 -8.67 17.03 -2.67
CA ALA A 143 -7.91 18.22 -3.00
C ALA A 143 -6.41 17.91 -3.17
N ALA A 144 -5.68 18.78 -3.88
CA ALA A 144 -4.23 18.83 -3.80
C ALA A 144 -3.80 18.90 -2.31
N GLY A 145 -2.81 18.12 -1.93
CA GLY A 145 -2.44 17.93 -0.52
C GLY A 145 -3.01 16.65 0.12
N SER A 146 -3.89 15.91 -0.56
CA SER A 146 -4.41 14.64 -0.04
C SER A 146 -3.30 13.58 0.09
N ASN A 147 -3.40 12.73 1.11
CA ASN A 147 -2.46 11.67 1.41
C ASN A 147 -2.71 10.46 0.48
N LEU A 148 -1.84 10.30 -0.52
CA LEU A 148 -1.85 9.13 -1.40
C LEU A 148 -1.44 7.89 -0.62
N LEU A 149 -0.33 8.00 0.11
CA LEU A 149 0.18 6.95 0.97
C LEU A 149 1.17 7.53 1.95
N SER A 150 1.02 7.21 3.22
CA SER A 150 2.03 7.49 4.23
C SER A 150 2.18 6.29 5.15
N GLY A 151 3.31 6.21 5.82
CA GLY A 151 3.59 5.08 6.67
C GLY A 151 4.83 5.24 7.51
N SER A 152 4.98 4.29 8.42
CA SER A 152 6.16 4.15 9.25
C SER A 152 6.67 2.71 9.13
N PHE A 153 7.97 2.52 9.29
CA PHE A 153 8.55 1.19 9.37
C PHE A 153 9.73 1.15 10.34
N SER A 154 10.01 -0.03 10.87
CA SER A 154 11.16 -0.34 11.71
C SER A 154 11.84 -1.63 11.26
N GLY A 155 13.15 -1.74 11.51
CA GLY A 155 13.90 -2.95 11.15
C GLY A 155 14.17 -3.12 9.64
N GLY A 156 14.11 -2.04 8.86
CA GLY A 156 14.49 -2.04 7.46
C GLY A 156 15.99 -2.17 7.24
N SER A 157 16.40 -2.33 5.99
CA SER A 157 17.81 -2.46 5.61
C SER A 157 18.14 -1.80 4.27
N ILE A 158 19.42 -1.49 4.06
CA ILE A 158 19.98 -1.07 2.78
C ILE A 158 20.99 -2.13 2.33
N LEU A 159 20.82 -2.63 1.10
CA LEU A 159 21.62 -3.67 0.49
C LEU A 159 22.30 -3.16 -0.79
N GLY A 160 23.50 -3.65 -1.07
CA GLY A 160 24.15 -3.46 -2.37
C GLY A 160 25.54 -4.08 -2.42
N ASN A 161 26.30 -3.76 -3.46
CA ASN A 161 27.69 -4.20 -3.58
C ASN A 161 28.63 -3.04 -3.26
N ILE A 162 29.73 -3.32 -2.55
CA ILE A 162 30.81 -2.34 -2.36
C ILE A 162 31.39 -1.99 -3.73
N ASN A 163 31.67 -0.70 -3.93
CA ASN A 163 31.99 -0.08 -5.22
C ASN A 163 30.87 -0.15 -6.27
N GLY A 164 29.69 -0.64 -5.91
CA GLY A 164 28.51 -0.64 -6.77
C GLY A 164 27.90 0.76 -6.93
N THR A 165 27.16 0.91 -8.03
CA THR A 165 26.37 2.11 -8.37
C THR A 165 24.85 1.87 -8.25
N SER A 166 24.46 0.68 -7.80
CA SER A 166 23.09 0.24 -7.60
C SER A 166 22.96 -0.62 -6.34
N GLY A 167 21.77 -0.57 -5.75
CA GLY A 167 21.40 -1.30 -4.56
C GLY A 167 19.89 -1.25 -4.33
N ALA A 168 19.47 -1.57 -3.12
CA ALA A 168 18.08 -1.50 -2.73
C ALA A 168 17.96 -1.16 -1.24
N SER A 169 16.80 -0.68 -0.85
CA SER A 169 16.39 -0.52 0.54
C SER A 169 15.03 -1.15 0.73
N PHE A 170 14.85 -1.84 1.83
CA PHE A 170 13.64 -2.58 2.14
C PHE A 170 13.14 -2.21 3.52
N ALA A 171 11.82 -2.24 3.70
CA ALA A 171 11.20 -2.16 5.02
C ALA A 171 11.00 -3.52 5.68
N SER A 172 11.42 -4.61 5.04
CA SER A 172 11.37 -5.95 5.60
C SER A 172 12.75 -6.41 6.04
N GLY A 173 12.84 -6.91 7.27
CA GLY A 173 14.12 -7.35 7.79
C GLY A 173 14.08 -7.89 9.21
N THR A 174 13.57 -9.13 9.36
CA THR A 174 13.79 -10.03 10.51
C THR A 174 13.18 -9.64 11.86
N ASN A 175 12.56 -10.63 12.53
CA ASN A 175 12.22 -10.67 13.97
C ASN A 175 11.75 -9.34 14.59
N GLY A 176 10.46 -9.00 14.40
CA GLY A 176 9.82 -7.87 15.08
C GLY A 176 9.83 -6.55 14.31
N SER A 177 10.28 -6.53 13.05
CA SER A 177 10.05 -5.41 12.14
C SER A 177 8.56 -5.08 12.05
N THR A 178 8.23 -3.80 12.06
CA THR A 178 6.86 -3.32 11.87
C THR A 178 6.80 -2.40 10.67
N ILE A 179 5.67 -2.41 9.98
CA ILE A 179 5.35 -1.45 8.93
C ILE A 179 3.86 -1.16 8.99
N SER A 180 3.49 0.10 8.76
CA SER A 180 2.11 0.56 8.78
C SER A 180 1.85 1.48 7.60
N TYR A 181 0.68 1.37 7.00
CA TYR A 181 0.22 2.25 5.93
C TYR A 181 -1.06 2.99 6.32
N THR A 182 -1.17 4.22 5.84
CA THR A 182 -2.38 5.04 5.91
C THR A 182 -2.55 5.79 4.60
N SER A 183 -3.77 5.90 4.12
CA SER A 183 -4.12 6.54 2.85
C SER A 183 -5.50 7.16 2.95
N ASP A 184 -5.74 8.25 2.23
CA ASP A 184 -7.10 8.80 2.09
C ASP A 184 -7.93 7.96 1.10
N PHE A 185 -7.27 7.18 0.24
CA PHE A 185 -7.87 6.43 -0.86
C PHE A 185 -8.11 4.96 -0.53
N LEU A 186 -7.31 4.42 0.39
CA LEU A 186 -7.25 3.00 0.73
C LEU A 186 -7.46 2.77 2.22
N THR A 187 -8.13 1.67 2.55
CA THR A 187 -8.20 1.10 3.90
C THR A 187 -7.43 -0.22 3.92
N PHE A 188 -6.59 -0.41 4.94
CA PHE A 188 -5.78 -1.62 5.13
C PHE A 188 -6.39 -2.47 6.25
N ALA A 189 -6.40 -3.78 6.08
CA ALA A 189 -6.83 -4.70 7.13
C ALA A 189 -5.89 -4.58 8.35
N PRO A 190 -6.40 -4.66 9.59
CA PRO A 190 -5.57 -4.52 10.80
C PRO A 190 -4.45 -5.57 10.93
N ASP A 191 -4.63 -6.72 10.31
CA ASP A 191 -3.72 -7.87 10.28
C ASP A 191 -3.00 -8.03 8.94
N ALA A 192 -3.06 -7.01 8.07
CA ALA A 192 -2.40 -7.06 6.77
C ALA A 192 -0.88 -7.20 6.91
N LEU A 193 -0.30 -8.11 6.14
CA LEU A 193 1.13 -8.22 5.93
C LEU A 193 1.54 -7.14 4.92
N LEU A 194 2.32 -6.15 5.36
CA LEU A 194 2.72 -5.04 4.51
C LEU A 194 4.20 -5.19 4.13
N ASP A 195 4.57 -4.73 2.94
CA ASP A 195 5.97 -4.66 2.52
C ASP A 195 6.25 -3.41 1.68
N ARG A 196 7.47 -2.88 1.81
CA ARG A 196 8.01 -1.81 0.99
C ARG A 196 9.38 -2.21 0.47
N ALA A 197 9.53 -2.11 -0.86
CA ALA A 197 10.82 -2.22 -1.53
C ALA A 197 11.12 -0.93 -2.30
N GLN A 198 12.38 -0.50 -2.26
CA GLN A 198 12.86 0.69 -2.95
C GLN A 198 14.21 0.38 -3.61
N ALA A 199 14.27 0.51 -4.93
CA ALA A 199 15.50 0.37 -5.69
C ALA A 199 16.33 1.66 -5.59
N LEU A 200 17.65 1.50 -5.49
CA LEU A 200 18.63 2.58 -5.50
C LEU A 200 19.45 2.49 -6.77
N THR A 201 19.40 3.51 -7.60
CA THR A 201 20.15 3.61 -8.86
C THR A 201 20.97 4.89 -8.90
N ALA A 202 21.88 4.99 -9.87
CA ALA A 202 22.74 6.15 -10.07
C ALA A 202 23.40 6.65 -8.77
N VAL A 203 23.90 5.74 -7.94
CA VAL A 203 24.51 6.08 -6.66
C VAL A 203 25.77 6.93 -6.89
N THR A 204 25.76 8.15 -6.35
CA THR A 204 26.87 9.11 -6.40
C THR A 204 27.60 9.10 -5.06
N SER A 205 28.94 9.03 -5.13
CA SER A 205 29.79 8.36 -4.14
C SER A 205 29.40 6.88 -4.03
N ARG A 206 30.07 6.04 -4.84
CA ARG A 206 29.85 4.58 -4.86
C ARG A 206 29.80 4.03 -3.44
N PHE A 207 29.01 2.97 -3.26
CA PHE A 207 28.91 2.34 -1.95
C PHE A 207 30.28 1.96 -1.43
N ALA A 208 30.63 2.52 -0.28
CA ALA A 208 31.93 2.36 0.35
C ALA A 208 31.74 2.30 1.85
N ARG A 209 32.76 1.85 2.57
CA ARG A 209 32.70 1.70 4.03
C ARG A 209 33.48 2.77 4.76
N THR A 210 32.97 3.17 5.91
CA THR A 210 33.70 3.91 6.94
C THR A 210 34.58 2.94 7.73
N THR A 211 35.51 3.47 8.52
CA THR A 211 36.44 2.69 9.34
C THR A 211 35.73 1.76 10.35
N ASN A 212 34.53 2.13 10.80
CA ASN A 212 33.67 1.32 11.70
C ASN A 212 32.78 0.29 10.94
N GLY A 213 33.07 0.03 9.66
CA GLY A 213 32.38 -0.97 8.83
C GLY A 213 31.02 -0.54 8.25
N ALA A 214 30.48 0.62 8.64
CA ALA A 214 29.20 1.14 8.15
C ALA A 214 29.28 1.70 6.73
N LEU A 215 28.14 1.96 6.10
CA LEU A 215 28.10 2.67 4.82
C LEU A 215 28.62 4.10 4.95
N ARG A 216 29.38 4.58 3.95
CA ARG A 216 29.71 6.00 3.79
C ARG A 216 28.51 6.78 3.26
N THR A 217 28.55 8.09 3.44
CA THR A 217 27.61 9.03 2.83
C THR A 217 27.53 8.82 1.31
N PHE A 218 26.31 8.72 0.78
CA PHE A 218 26.01 8.62 -0.65
C PHE A 218 24.70 9.33 -0.99
N LYS A 219 24.49 9.62 -2.28
CA LYS A 219 23.17 10.00 -2.82
C LYS A 219 22.75 9.03 -3.91
N ALA A 220 21.47 8.80 -4.07
CA ALA A 220 20.95 7.89 -5.08
C ALA A 220 19.64 8.41 -5.68
N VAL A 221 19.27 7.83 -6.81
CA VAL A 221 17.92 7.91 -7.37
C VAL A 221 17.14 6.73 -6.81
N ALA A 222 15.98 7.01 -6.25
CA ALA A 222 15.14 6.04 -5.57
C ALA A 222 13.73 5.99 -6.17
N SER A 223 13.36 4.78 -6.56
CA SER A 223 12.00 4.40 -6.99
C SER A 223 11.59 3.17 -6.19
N GLY A 224 10.30 2.91 -6.04
CA GLY A 224 9.87 1.80 -5.20
C GLY A 224 8.43 1.38 -5.38
N GLN A 225 8.05 0.40 -4.57
CA GLN A 225 6.76 -0.26 -4.61
C GLN A 225 6.30 -0.61 -3.20
N PHE A 226 4.98 -0.73 -3.07
CA PHE A 226 4.29 -1.07 -1.84
C PHE A 226 3.38 -2.26 -2.12
N SER A 227 3.41 -3.22 -1.20
CA SER A 227 2.60 -4.42 -1.28
C SER A 227 1.87 -4.64 0.04
N SER A 228 0.71 -5.28 -0.04
CA SER A 228 0.02 -5.79 1.14
C SER A 228 -0.65 -7.13 0.86
N ASP A 229 -0.91 -7.87 1.94
CA ASP A 229 -1.73 -9.07 1.93
C ASP A 229 -2.63 -9.09 3.18
N PRO A 230 -3.97 -8.98 3.05
CA PRO A 230 -4.71 -8.91 1.79
C PRO A 230 -4.52 -7.57 1.04
N ALA A 231 -4.99 -7.52 -0.20
CA ALA A 231 -5.10 -6.29 -0.97
C ALA A 231 -5.94 -5.24 -0.21
N PRO A 232 -5.56 -3.95 -0.25
CA PRO A 232 -6.30 -2.93 0.47
C PRO A 232 -7.63 -2.61 -0.22
N GLU A 233 -8.61 -2.18 0.56
CA GLU A 233 -9.94 -1.81 0.07
C GLU A 233 -9.96 -0.34 -0.35
N VAL A 234 -10.73 -0.01 -1.40
CA VAL A 234 -10.87 1.37 -1.89
C VAL A 234 -12.00 2.09 -1.17
N ASN A 235 -11.68 3.22 -0.54
CA ASN A 235 -12.61 3.97 0.30
C ASN A 235 -13.82 4.54 -0.47
N ALA A 236 -13.68 4.80 -1.76
CA ALA A 236 -14.70 5.40 -2.62
C ALA A 236 -15.61 4.38 -3.32
N THR A 237 -15.59 3.10 -2.92
CA THR A 237 -16.41 2.06 -3.58
C THR A 237 -17.86 2.05 -3.07
N VAL A 238 -18.80 1.86 -3.99
CA VAL A 238 -20.19 1.55 -3.62
C VAL A 238 -20.23 0.09 -3.18
N PRO A 239 -20.90 -0.25 -2.05
CA PRO A 239 -21.07 -1.64 -1.65
C PRO A 239 -21.61 -2.47 -2.81
N GLU A 240 -21.05 -3.67 -3.01
CA GLU A 240 -21.28 -4.45 -4.24
C GLU A 240 -22.77 -4.56 -4.60
N PRO A 241 -23.13 -4.52 -5.90
CA PRO A 241 -24.52 -4.70 -6.35
C PRO A 241 -25.18 -5.98 -5.82
N GLY A 242 -24.39 -7.03 -5.54
CA GLY A 242 -24.85 -8.26 -4.91
C GLY A 242 -25.38 -8.05 -3.49
N ILE A 243 -24.75 -7.19 -2.69
CA ILE A 243 -25.22 -6.84 -1.34
C ILE A 243 -26.53 -6.06 -1.44
N TRP A 244 -26.65 -5.13 -2.39
CA TRP A 244 -27.90 -4.43 -2.66
C TRP A 244 -28.99 -5.38 -3.13
N ALA A 245 -28.68 -6.30 -4.04
CA ALA A 245 -29.62 -7.30 -4.51
C ALA A 245 -30.07 -8.21 -3.36
N MET A 246 -29.16 -8.69 -2.51
CA MET A 246 -29.51 -9.50 -1.33
C MET A 246 -30.31 -8.71 -0.29
N LEU A 247 -30.00 -7.43 -0.09
CA LEU A 247 -30.72 -6.56 0.83
C LEU A 247 -32.14 -6.26 0.31
N VAL A 248 -32.27 -5.91 -0.96
CA VAL A 248 -33.57 -5.71 -1.62
C VAL A 248 -34.38 -7.01 -1.64
N THR A 249 -33.74 -8.14 -1.93
CA THR A 249 -34.40 -9.46 -1.92
C THR A 249 -34.81 -9.86 -0.51
N GLY A 250 -33.95 -9.65 0.49
CA GLY A 250 -34.22 -9.93 1.90
C GLY A 250 -35.37 -9.09 2.44
N PHE A 251 -35.35 -7.77 2.22
CA PHE A 251 -36.45 -6.89 2.61
C PHE A 251 -37.74 -7.20 1.84
N GLY A 252 -37.63 -7.54 0.56
CA GLY A 252 -38.76 -7.96 -0.27
C GLY A 252 -39.44 -9.23 0.27
N LEU A 253 -38.65 -10.24 0.64
CA LEU A 253 -39.14 -11.49 1.22
C LEU A 253 -39.77 -11.29 2.60
N VAL A 254 -39.17 -10.45 3.46
CA VAL A 254 -39.75 -10.09 4.77
C VAL A 254 -41.09 -9.38 4.57
N GLY A 255 -41.17 -8.38 3.70
CA GLY A 255 -42.42 -7.68 3.39
C GLY A 255 -43.52 -8.60 2.83
N PHE A 256 -43.14 -9.54 1.96
CA PHE A 256 -44.07 -10.56 1.45
C PHE A 256 -44.57 -11.50 2.56
N SER A 257 -43.68 -11.96 3.44
CA SER A 257 -44.03 -12.82 4.56
C SER A 257 -44.98 -12.16 5.57
N MET A 258 -44.79 -10.86 5.85
CA MET A 258 -45.66 -10.08 6.73
C MET A 258 -47.05 -9.90 6.11
N ARG A 259 -47.15 -9.53 4.82
CA ARG A 259 -48.44 -9.39 4.13
C ARG A 259 -49.24 -10.69 4.07
N ARG A 260 -48.56 -11.84 4.02
CA ARG A 260 -49.24 -13.15 4.03
C ARG A 260 -49.81 -13.50 5.41
N ARG A 261 -49.17 -13.06 6.50
CA ARG A 261 -49.66 -13.26 7.88
C ARG A 261 -50.85 -12.35 8.22
N SER A 262 -50.89 -11.13 7.68
CA SER A 262 -52.02 -10.20 7.86
C SER A 262 -53.33 -10.66 7.20
N ARG A 263 -53.29 -11.71 6.37
CA ARG A 263 -54.46 -12.24 5.63
C ARG A 263 -55.06 -13.50 6.24
N VAL A 264 -54.75 -13.83 7.49
CA VAL A 264 -55.57 -14.77 8.26
C VAL A 264 -56.72 -13.95 8.87
N PRO A 265 -57.94 -13.96 8.30
CA PRO A 265 -59.08 -13.39 8.99
C PRO A 265 -59.26 -14.15 10.30
N ALA A 266 -59.52 -13.42 11.37
CA ALA A 266 -59.99 -14.00 12.62
C ALA A 266 -61.23 -14.84 12.30
N ALA A 267 -61.13 -16.14 12.58
CA ALA A 267 -62.27 -17.06 12.60
C ALA A 267 -63.08 -16.85 13.88
#